data_AF-A0AAI8GAA3-F1
#
_entry.id   AF-A0AAI8GAA3-F1
#
_cell.length_a   1.000
_cell.length_b   1.000
_cell.length_c   1.000
_cell.angle_alpha   90.00
_cell.angle_beta   90.00
_cell.angle_gamma   90.00
#
_symmetry.space_group_name_H-M   'P 1'
#
loop_
_entity.id
_entity.type
_entity.pdbx_description
1 polymer ?
#
loop_
_entity_poly.entity_id
_entity_poly.type
_entity_poly.pdbx_seq_one_letter_code
_entity_poly.pdbx_strand_id
1 'polypeptide(L)'
;MSNLLTNQAKKVMAERMFVEDGMTAKSIAEQLDVSEQTLSKWRKGKEGEKSWDDKRAEMLASPHKIREILLKELILVSEGKVSKVDADALAKINKVIESLSDKISAQVVFSVFKEFDNWMADQDPKTAVLFTEWHKHFLLYKINLEG
;
A
#
# COMPACT_ATOMS: atom_id res chain seq x y z
N MET A 1 -1.27 27.28 -8.42
CA MET A 1 -0.93 25.93 -7.93
C MET A 1 -1.52 24.94 -8.92
N SER A 2 -0.64 24.20 -9.60
CA SER A 2 -0.96 23.35 -10.75
C SER A 2 -1.79 22.14 -10.31
N ASN A 3 -2.90 21.89 -11.00
CA ASN A 3 -3.75 20.72 -10.79
C ASN A 3 -3.03 19.50 -11.41
N LEU A 4 -2.02 18.99 -10.71
CA LEU A 4 -1.00 18.04 -11.22
C LEU A 4 -1.51 16.61 -11.46
N LEU A 5 -2.77 16.30 -11.12
CA LEU A 5 -3.36 14.98 -11.30
C LEU A 5 -4.72 15.09 -11.99
N THR A 6 -4.95 14.28 -13.02
CA THR A 6 -6.29 14.15 -13.61
C THR A 6 -7.26 13.62 -12.55
N ASN A 7 -8.55 13.98 -12.67
CA ASN A 7 -9.57 13.48 -11.72
C ASN A 7 -9.61 11.95 -11.64
N GLN A 8 -9.25 11.26 -12.73
CA GLN A 8 -9.12 9.80 -12.74
C GLN A 8 -7.92 9.32 -11.92
N ALA A 9 -6.76 9.95 -12.05
CA ALA A 9 -5.57 9.61 -11.26
C ALA A 9 -5.82 9.87 -9.76
N LYS A 10 -6.46 11.01 -9.42
CA LYS A 10 -6.88 11.31 -8.04
C LYS A 10 -7.83 10.26 -7.49
N LYS A 11 -8.80 9.78 -8.29
CA LYS A 11 -9.74 8.73 -7.88
C LYS A 11 -9.03 7.40 -7.60
N VAL A 12 -8.12 6.96 -8.48
CA VAL A 12 -7.37 5.71 -8.31
C VAL A 12 -6.48 5.78 -7.06
N MET A 13 -5.77 6.90 -6.86
CA MET A 13 -4.95 7.09 -5.67
C MET A 13 -5.79 7.13 -4.39
N ALA A 14 -6.93 7.84 -4.41
CA ALA A 14 -7.84 7.90 -3.28
C ALA A 14 -8.43 6.54 -2.91
N GLU A 15 -8.75 5.70 -3.90
CA GLU A 15 -9.23 4.34 -3.67
C GLU A 15 -8.17 3.50 -2.95
N ARG A 16 -6.92 3.55 -3.45
CA ARG A 16 -5.78 2.88 -2.82
C ARG A 16 -5.58 3.33 -1.38
N MET A 17 -5.49 4.63 -1.13
CA MET A 17 -5.27 5.18 0.21
C MET A 17 -6.38 4.79 1.20
N PHE A 18 -7.63 4.69 0.73
CA PHE A 18 -8.76 4.32 1.58
C PHE A 18 -8.86 2.82 1.82
N VAL A 19 -8.72 2.01 0.76
CA VAL A 19 -8.91 0.56 0.78
C VAL A 19 -7.67 -0.15 1.29
N GLU A 20 -6.50 0.15 0.72
CA GLU A 20 -5.21 -0.50 1.01
C GLU A 20 -4.54 0.09 2.26
N ASP A 21 -4.35 1.41 2.30
CA ASP A 21 -3.59 2.08 3.37
C ASP A 21 -4.43 2.39 4.61
N GLY A 22 -5.75 2.18 4.53
CA GLY A 22 -6.68 2.34 5.65
C GLY A 22 -6.92 3.79 6.11
N MET A 23 -6.55 4.79 5.30
CA MET A 23 -6.70 6.20 5.65
C MET A 23 -8.17 6.63 5.75
N THR A 24 -8.40 7.78 6.39
CA THR A 24 -9.74 8.39 6.48
C THR A 24 -10.03 9.22 5.24
N ALA A 25 -11.29 9.27 4.81
CA ALA A 25 -11.71 10.08 3.65
C ALA A 25 -11.36 11.57 3.83
N LYS A 26 -11.38 12.08 5.07
CA LYS A 26 -10.97 13.45 5.40
C LYS A 26 -9.49 13.69 5.11
N SER A 27 -8.61 12.80 5.58
CA SER A 27 -7.17 12.93 5.34
C SER A 27 -6.82 12.83 3.85
N ILE A 28 -7.51 11.96 3.10
CA ILE A 28 -7.33 11.82 1.66
C ILE A 28 -7.80 13.08 0.90
N ALA A 29 -8.90 13.70 1.34
CA ALA A 29 -9.42 14.95 0.77
C ALA A 29 -8.39 16.07 0.86
N GLU A 30 -7.76 16.20 2.02
CA GLU A 30 -6.69 17.18 2.27
C GLU A 30 -5.44 16.89 1.43
N GLN A 31 -5.02 15.62 1.32
CA GLN A 31 -3.79 15.26 0.59
C GLN A 31 -3.92 15.35 -0.94
N LEU A 32 -5.09 15.04 -1.50
CA LEU A 32 -5.31 15.05 -2.95
C LEU A 32 -5.94 16.34 -3.48
N ASP A 33 -6.22 17.30 -2.60
CA ASP A 33 -6.94 18.55 -2.89
C ASP A 33 -8.26 18.26 -3.63
N VAL A 34 -9.13 17.49 -2.97
CA VAL A 34 -10.45 17.06 -3.47
C VAL A 34 -11.49 17.25 -2.37
N SER A 35 -12.69 17.74 -2.71
CA SER A 35 -13.76 17.91 -1.71
C SER A 35 -14.21 16.58 -1.11
N GLU A 36 -14.56 16.59 0.19
CA GLU A 36 -15.12 15.41 0.88
C GLU A 36 -16.37 14.86 0.19
N GLN A 37 -17.16 15.72 -0.46
CA GLN A 37 -18.34 15.30 -1.25
C GLN A 37 -17.93 14.46 -2.46
N THR A 38 -16.85 14.83 -3.15
CA THR A 38 -16.33 14.08 -4.30
C THR A 38 -15.80 12.72 -3.86
N LEU A 39 -15.07 12.68 -2.76
CA LEU A 39 -14.60 11.44 -2.13
C LEU A 39 -15.75 10.53 -1.69
N SER A 40 -16.78 11.11 -1.07
CA SER A 40 -18.00 10.37 -0.69
C SER A 40 -18.71 9.76 -1.89
N LYS A 41 -18.75 10.47 -3.03
CA LYS A 41 -19.32 9.97 -4.28
C LYS A 41 -18.47 8.84 -4.88
N TRP A 42 -17.15 8.96 -4.84
CA TRP A 42 -16.25 7.91 -5.33
C TRP A 42 -16.31 6.64 -4.47
N ARG A 43 -16.33 6.81 -3.15
CA ARG A 43 -16.41 5.73 -2.16
C ARG A 43 -17.66 4.85 -2.30
N LYS A 44 -18.79 5.45 -2.66
CA LYS A 44 -20.05 4.72 -2.90
C LYS A 44 -20.00 3.82 -4.14
N GLY A 45 -19.07 4.06 -5.07
CA GLY A 45 -19.03 3.36 -6.36
C GLY A 45 -20.16 3.78 -7.30
N LYS A 46 -20.18 3.21 -8.51
CA LYS A 46 -21.34 3.27 -9.41
C LYS A 46 -22.32 2.13 -9.09
N GLU A 47 -23.53 2.24 -9.60
CA GLU A 47 -24.54 1.17 -9.49
C GLU A 47 -23.98 -0.13 -10.10
N GLY A 48 -23.91 -1.20 -9.29
CA GLY A 48 -23.31 -2.48 -9.66
C GLY A 48 -21.82 -2.65 -9.31
N GLU A 49 -21.12 -1.60 -8.87
CA GLU A 49 -19.76 -1.68 -8.32
C GLU A 49 -19.80 -1.87 -6.80
N LYS A 50 -18.88 -2.68 -6.25
CA LYS A 50 -18.69 -2.75 -4.80
C LYS A 50 -18.22 -1.40 -4.27
N SER A 51 -18.77 -0.99 -3.14
CA SER A 51 -18.31 0.22 -2.45
C SER A 51 -16.87 0.05 -1.97
N TRP A 52 -16.14 1.14 -1.79
CA TRP A 52 -14.78 1.06 -1.25
C TRP A 52 -14.78 0.54 0.19
N ASP A 53 -15.86 0.71 0.96
CA ASP A 53 -16.00 0.11 2.28
C ASP A 53 -16.06 -1.42 2.20
N ASP A 54 -16.81 -1.96 1.26
CA ASP A 54 -16.89 -3.42 1.04
C ASP A 54 -15.54 -3.97 0.58
N LYS A 55 -14.88 -3.27 -0.35
CA LYS A 55 -13.53 -3.64 -0.80
C LYS A 55 -12.52 -3.63 0.35
N ARG A 56 -12.59 -2.61 1.21
CA ARG A 56 -11.75 -2.50 2.42
C ARG A 56 -12.06 -3.63 3.41
N ALA A 57 -13.33 -3.92 3.64
CA ALA A 57 -13.74 -5.01 4.53
C ALA A 57 -13.27 -6.37 4.01
N GLU A 58 -13.37 -6.63 2.71
CA GLU A 58 -12.86 -7.86 2.08
C GLU A 58 -11.34 -7.97 2.20
N MET A 59 -10.63 -6.87 1.98
CA MET A 59 -9.17 -6.83 2.08
C MET A 59 -8.70 -7.04 3.52
N LEU A 60 -9.34 -6.40 4.51
CA LEU A 60 -9.05 -6.62 5.93
C LEU A 60 -9.43 -8.03 6.39
N ALA A 61 -10.51 -8.60 5.84
CA ALA A 61 -10.90 -9.96 6.14
C ALA A 61 -9.93 -10.99 5.56
N SER A 62 -9.20 -10.68 4.47
CA SER A 62 -8.34 -11.64 3.76
C SER A 62 -7.21 -12.21 4.64
N PRO A 63 -6.37 -11.42 5.35
CA PRO A 63 -5.38 -11.96 6.27
C PRO A 63 -5.99 -12.77 7.43
N HIS A 64 -7.13 -12.32 7.97
CA HIS A 64 -7.83 -13.04 9.04
C HIS A 64 -8.40 -14.37 8.55
N LYS A 65 -8.93 -14.41 7.33
CA LYS A 65 -9.50 -15.60 6.70
C LYS A 65 -8.41 -16.61 6.33
N ILE A 66 -7.27 -16.14 5.83
CA ILE A 66 -6.07 -16.97 5.61
C ILE A 66 -5.61 -17.54 6.95
N ARG A 67 -5.50 -16.72 8.00
CA ARG A 67 -5.13 -17.19 9.36
C ARG A 67 -6.12 -18.23 9.89
N GLU A 68 -7.42 -18.03 9.72
CA GLU A 68 -8.46 -18.98 10.15
C GLU A 68 -8.33 -20.32 9.42
N ILE A 69 -8.09 -20.31 8.10
CA ILE A 69 -7.86 -21.51 7.29
C ILE A 69 -6.62 -22.26 7.79
N LEU A 70 -5.52 -21.55 8.02
CA LEU A 70 -4.27 -22.14 8.53
C LEU A 70 -4.44 -22.76 9.92
N LEU A 71 -5.19 -22.12 10.82
CA LEU A 71 -5.47 -22.65 12.16
C LEU A 71 -6.32 -23.94 12.11
N LYS A 72 -7.32 -24.01 11.22
CA LYS A 72 -8.13 -25.22 11.05
C LYS A 72 -7.30 -26.40 10.55
N GLU A 73 -6.36 -26.15 9.63
CA GLU A 73 -5.45 -27.20 9.15
C GLU A 73 -4.45 -27.63 10.23
N LEU A 74 -3.93 -26.71 11.05
CA LEU A 74 -3.08 -27.05 12.20
C LEU A 74 -3.80 -27.98 13.20
N ILE A 75 -5.08 -27.74 13.45
CA ILE A 75 -5.91 -28.61 14.31
C ILE A 75 -6.04 -30.01 13.67
N LEU A 76 -6.34 -30.10 12.38
CA LEU A 76 -6.46 -31.38 11.67
C LEU A 76 -5.16 -32.20 11.72
N VAL A 77 -4.01 -31.54 11.50
CA VAL A 77 -2.70 -32.18 11.59
C VAL A 77 -2.42 -32.63 13.03
N SER A 78 -2.78 -31.83 14.04
CA SER A 78 -2.61 -32.19 15.46
C SER A 78 -3.43 -33.41 15.88
N GLU A 79 -4.55 -33.67 15.20
CA GLU A 79 -5.40 -34.85 15.39
C GLU A 79 -4.91 -36.08 14.59
N GLY A 80 -3.76 -35.99 13.92
CA GLY A 80 -3.18 -37.07 13.12
C GLY A 80 -3.87 -37.28 11.76
N LYS A 81 -4.69 -36.32 11.31
CA LYS A 81 -5.36 -36.37 10.00
C LYS A 81 -4.50 -35.70 8.94
N VAL A 82 -4.63 -36.17 7.70
CA VAL A 82 -3.93 -35.59 6.55
C VAL A 82 -4.53 -34.21 6.24
N SER A 83 -3.69 -33.17 6.25
CA SER A 83 -4.09 -31.83 5.84
C SER A 83 -4.57 -31.85 4.39
N LYS A 84 -5.68 -31.16 4.12
CA LYS A 84 -6.17 -30.98 2.74
C LYS A 84 -5.44 -29.87 2.00
N VAL A 85 -4.61 -29.13 2.72
CA VAL A 85 -3.84 -28.04 2.21
C VAL A 85 -2.42 -28.52 1.97
N ASP A 86 -1.99 -28.43 0.72
CA ASP A 86 -0.62 -28.72 0.35
C ASP A 86 0.29 -27.64 0.96
N ALA A 87 1.00 -28.01 2.03
CA ALA A 87 1.90 -27.11 2.75
C ALA A 87 3.04 -26.60 1.85
N ASP A 88 3.48 -27.38 0.86
CA ASP A 88 4.50 -26.96 -0.12
C ASP A 88 3.90 -25.94 -1.10
N ALA A 89 2.66 -26.17 -1.56
CA ALA A 89 1.95 -25.18 -2.38
C ALA A 89 1.69 -23.88 -1.60
N LEU A 90 1.27 -23.96 -0.33
CA LEU A 90 1.10 -22.79 0.53
C LEU A 90 2.42 -22.04 0.75
N ALA A 91 3.51 -22.75 1.04
CA ALA A 91 4.82 -22.13 1.22
C ALA A 91 5.27 -21.42 -0.08
N LYS A 92 4.98 -22.00 -1.25
CA LYS A 92 5.24 -21.36 -2.54
C LYS A 92 4.38 -20.13 -2.77
N ILE A 93 3.08 -20.20 -2.46
CA ILE A 93 2.16 -19.05 -2.56
C ILE A 93 2.59 -17.96 -1.58
N ASN A 94 2.91 -18.28 -0.33
CA ASN A 94 3.42 -17.32 0.65
C ASN A 94 4.73 -16.70 0.20
N LYS A 95 5.66 -17.48 -0.37
CA LYS A 95 6.91 -16.93 -0.93
C LYS A 95 6.64 -15.99 -2.10
N VAL A 96 5.65 -16.30 -2.95
CA VAL A 96 5.20 -15.41 -4.02
C VAL A 96 4.57 -14.14 -3.41
N ILE A 97 3.71 -14.27 -2.39
CA ILE A 97 3.10 -13.14 -1.68
C ILE A 97 4.17 -12.29 -0.98
N GLU A 98 5.18 -12.86 -0.34
CA GLU A 98 6.30 -12.14 0.28
C GLU A 98 7.18 -11.46 -0.78
N SER A 99 7.40 -12.11 -1.94
CA SER A 99 8.11 -11.49 -3.06
C SER A 99 7.31 -10.37 -3.73
N LEU A 100 5.99 -10.39 -3.59
CA LEU A 100 5.07 -9.34 -4.01
C LEU A 100 4.81 -8.31 -2.89
N SER A 101 5.07 -8.67 -1.62
CA SER A 101 4.87 -7.81 -0.47
C SER A 101 5.79 -6.61 -0.55
N ASP A 102 5.28 -5.45 -0.14
CA ASP A 102 5.79 -4.09 -0.35
C ASP A 102 7.17 -3.77 0.26
N LYS A 103 8.14 -4.68 0.18
CA LYS A 103 9.56 -4.32 0.32
C LYS A 103 9.96 -3.55 -0.93
N ILE A 104 9.61 -2.27 -0.94
CA ILE A 104 10.16 -1.30 -1.89
C ILE A 104 11.67 -1.34 -1.69
N SER A 105 12.39 -1.79 -2.73
CA SER A 105 13.85 -1.90 -2.69
C SER A 105 14.49 -0.53 -2.47
N ALA A 106 15.66 -0.50 -1.84
CA ALA A 106 16.43 0.72 -1.65
C ALA A 106 16.71 1.44 -2.98
N GLN A 107 16.84 0.69 -4.08
CA GLN A 107 17.02 1.24 -5.43
C GLN A 107 15.80 2.03 -5.93
N VAL A 108 14.59 1.55 -5.65
CA VAL A 108 13.36 2.26 -6.02
C VAL A 108 13.20 3.53 -5.17
N VAL A 109 13.46 3.42 -3.86
CA VAL A 109 13.45 4.59 -2.96
C VAL A 109 14.47 5.64 -3.41
N PHE A 110 15.69 5.22 -3.78
CA PHE A 110 16.72 6.12 -4.30
C PHE A 110 16.27 6.85 -5.56
N SER A 111 15.61 6.14 -6.48
CA SER A 111 15.11 6.72 -7.72
C SER A 111 14.06 7.80 -7.44
N VAL A 112 13.13 7.55 -6.51
CA VAL A 112 12.10 8.52 -6.09
C VAL A 112 12.72 9.73 -5.41
N PHE A 113 13.64 9.53 -4.47
CA PHE A 113 14.33 10.65 -3.80
C PHE A 113 15.13 11.50 -4.77
N LYS A 114 15.82 10.89 -5.74
CA LYS A 114 16.54 11.64 -6.77
C LYS A 114 15.59 12.50 -7.61
N GLU A 115 14.45 11.95 -8.03
CA GLU A 115 13.45 12.70 -8.79
C GLU A 115 12.87 13.85 -7.95
N PHE A 116 12.55 13.58 -6.68
CA PHE A 116 12.05 14.58 -5.74
C PHE A 116 13.07 15.69 -5.47
N ASP A 117 14.33 15.35 -5.19
CA ASP A 117 15.40 16.31 -4.92
C ASP A 117 15.66 17.22 -6.13
N ASN A 118 15.62 16.67 -7.34
CA ASN A 118 15.74 17.46 -8.57
C ASN A 118 14.56 18.42 -8.74
N TRP A 119 13.33 17.94 -8.54
CA TRP A 119 12.14 18.80 -8.59
C TRP A 119 12.20 19.90 -7.52
N MET A 120 12.64 19.56 -6.31
CA MET A 120 12.73 20.51 -5.19
C MET A 120 13.84 21.54 -5.40
N ALA A 121 14.95 21.16 -6.03
CA ALA A 121 16.03 22.08 -6.37
C ALA A 121 15.56 23.23 -7.28
N ASP A 122 14.58 22.98 -8.16
CA ASP A 122 13.97 24.01 -9.01
C ASP A 122 13.01 24.93 -8.24
N GLN A 123 12.42 24.48 -7.13
CA GLN A 123 11.46 25.26 -6.33
C GLN A 123 12.13 26.05 -5.20
N ASP A 124 12.96 25.38 -4.40
CA ASP A 124 13.72 25.95 -3.29
C ASP A 124 15.04 25.18 -3.07
N PRO A 125 16.15 25.69 -3.64
CA PRO A 125 17.46 25.05 -3.55
C PRO A 125 17.96 24.84 -2.11
N LYS A 126 17.61 25.72 -1.17
CA LYS A 126 18.11 25.63 0.21
C LYS A 126 17.47 24.46 0.94
N THR A 127 16.18 24.28 0.74
CA THR A 127 15.44 23.15 1.32
C THR A 127 15.79 21.83 0.63
N ALA A 128 16.06 21.85 -0.68
CA ALA A 128 16.54 20.67 -1.39
C ALA A 128 17.82 20.09 -0.77
N VAL A 129 18.82 20.94 -0.48
CA VAL A 129 20.08 20.51 0.18
C VAL A 129 19.82 19.89 1.55
N LEU A 130 18.91 20.46 2.34
CA LEU A 130 18.54 19.91 3.65
C LEU A 130 17.89 18.52 3.52
N PHE A 131 16.97 18.33 2.56
CA PHE A 131 16.30 17.06 2.36
C PHE A 131 17.19 15.98 1.75
N THR A 132 18.12 16.32 0.86
CA THR A 132 19.07 15.36 0.30
C THR A 132 19.89 14.67 1.39
N GLU A 133 20.30 15.38 2.45
CA GLU A 133 20.99 14.76 3.59
C GLU A 133 20.10 13.76 4.34
N TRP A 134 18.83 14.10 4.59
CA TRP A 134 17.88 13.17 5.25
C TRP A 134 17.52 11.97 4.37
N HIS A 135 17.36 12.18 3.06
CA HIS A 135 17.14 11.11 2.09
C HIS A 135 18.31 10.13 2.08
N LYS A 136 19.56 10.63 2.10
CA LYS A 136 20.76 9.80 2.23
C LYS A 136 20.75 8.99 3.53
N HIS A 137 20.44 9.60 4.67
CA HIS A 137 20.34 8.88 5.95
C HIS A 137 19.27 7.78 5.92
N PHE A 138 18.10 8.06 5.36
CA PHE A 138 17.02 7.09 5.23
C PHE A 138 17.40 5.93 4.28
N LEU A 139 18.09 6.22 3.18
CA LEU A 139 18.57 5.18 2.25
C LEU A 139 19.57 4.24 2.91
N LEU A 140 20.52 4.77 3.69
CA LEU A 140 21.47 3.94 4.43
C LEU A 140 20.76 3.04 5.44
N TYR A 141 19.77 3.58 6.17
CA TYR A 141 18.91 2.80 7.06
C TYR A 141 18.17 1.68 6.30
N LYS A 142 17.59 2.00 5.14
CA LYS A 142 16.84 1.04 4.31
C LYS A 142 17.72 -0.07 3.74
N ILE A 143 18.92 0.26 3.24
CA ILE A 143 19.90 -0.72 2.73
C ILE A 143 20.29 -1.71 3.83
N ASN A 144 20.49 -1.22 5.06
CA ASN A 144 20.80 -2.08 6.21
C ASN A 144 19.64 -2.99 6.65
N LEU A 145 18.39 -2.70 6.25
CA LEU A 145 17.25 -3.59 6.48
C LEU A 145 17.09 -4.65 5.39
N GLU A 146 17.74 -4.47 4.23
CA GLU A 146 17.69 -5.38 3.08
C GLU A 146 18.85 -6.38 3.06
N GLY A 147 20.00 -6.03 3.64
CA GLY A 147 21.15 -6.92 3.85
C GLY A 147 21.04 -7.77 5.11
#